data_AF-A0A349DIX6-F1
#
_entry.id   AF-A0A349DIX6-F1
#
_cell.length_a   1.000
_cell.length_b   1.000
_cell.length_c   1.000
_cell.angle_alpha   90.00
_cell.angle_beta   90.00
_cell.angle_gamma   90.00
#
_symmetry.space_group_name_H-M   'P 1'
#
loop_
_entity.id
_entity.type
_entity.pdbx_description
1 polymer ?
#
loop_
_entity_poly.entity_id
_entity_poly.type
_entity_poly.pdbx_seq_one_letter_code
_entity_poly.pdbx_strand_id
1 'polypeptide(L)'
;MLKKNPHQLICTPELQQSILKIVRKFKQKGGFSRDSEADITQEITTQILERRIAYLQKNYDPKYGNLKQYFEKMVYNITIELVNASNRRQKMHQTMDFDKAPQIVTYNDAKQELILDELQRLQKFFVKFHRQKPKLMLLLKLYSRTIIESSDILDFKPTATAEEIQKILNTFGQNYAIYDDNYLYNQINELINDVEGKKNSADALRKWLSNRLTDLGVWMNRQSTLKYDKEALRNLIQLFFTKNWMIV
;
A
#
# COMPACT_ATOMS: atom_id res chain seq x y z
N MET A 1 5.44 -32.98 19.45
CA MET A 1 5.61 -31.93 20.48
C MET A 1 4.40 -31.00 20.59
N LEU A 2 3.82 -30.51 19.49
CA LEU A 2 2.64 -29.63 19.50
C LEU A 2 1.44 -30.16 20.33
N LYS A 3 1.16 -31.47 20.30
CA LYS A 3 0.06 -32.08 21.06
C LYS A 3 0.37 -32.34 22.55
N LYS A 4 1.65 -32.40 22.93
CA LYS A 4 2.07 -32.76 24.31
C LYS A 4 2.44 -31.53 25.14
N ASN A 5 3.26 -30.62 24.58
CA ASN A 5 3.74 -29.40 25.26
C ASN A 5 3.86 -28.25 24.25
N PRO A 6 2.74 -27.62 23.83
CA PRO A 6 2.78 -26.57 22.81
C PRO A 6 3.48 -25.30 23.30
N HIS A 7 3.36 -24.96 24.60
CA HIS A 7 3.95 -23.75 25.18
C HIS A 7 5.48 -23.78 25.11
N GLN A 8 6.09 -24.92 25.48
CA GLN A 8 7.54 -25.13 25.34
C GLN A 8 7.98 -25.11 23.88
N LEU A 9 7.16 -25.65 22.97
CA LEU A 9 7.48 -25.66 21.54
C LEU A 9 7.58 -24.23 20.98
N ILE A 10 6.64 -23.34 21.31
CA ILE A 10 6.66 -21.94 20.85
C ILE A 10 7.88 -21.18 21.40
N CYS A 11 8.34 -21.54 22.60
CA CYS A 11 9.51 -20.94 23.23
C CYS A 11 10.84 -21.53 22.74
N THR A 12 10.83 -22.48 21.80
CA THR A 12 12.07 -23.02 21.24
C THR A 12 12.84 -21.96 20.44
N PRO A 13 14.20 -22.00 20.44
CA PRO A 13 15.00 -21.05 19.68
C PRO A 13 14.63 -20.99 18.20
N GLU A 14 14.24 -22.12 17.60
CA GLU A 14 13.89 -22.17 16.19
C GLU A 14 12.63 -21.33 15.87
N LEU A 15 11.54 -21.50 16.62
CA LEU A 15 10.30 -20.76 16.38
C LEU A 15 10.42 -19.30 16.80
N GLN A 16 11.15 -19.01 17.87
CA GLN A 16 11.45 -17.63 18.29
C GLN A 16 12.27 -16.88 17.22
N GLN A 17 13.22 -17.55 16.56
CA GLN A 17 13.93 -16.97 15.42
C GLN A 17 13.01 -16.72 14.21
N SER A 18 12.03 -17.60 13.96
CA SER A 18 11.01 -17.35 12.93
C SER A 18 10.16 -16.11 13.26
N ILE A 19 9.77 -15.89 14.53
CA ILE A 19 9.10 -14.66 14.96
C ILE A 19 9.99 -13.44 14.69
N LEU A 20 11.21 -13.47 15.21
CA LEU A 20 12.15 -12.35 15.09
C LEU A 20 12.43 -11.99 13.62
N LYS A 21 12.60 -12.99 12.75
CA LYS A 21 12.81 -12.78 11.31
C LYS A 21 11.63 -12.06 10.66
N ILE A 22 10.40 -12.43 11.03
CA ILE A 22 9.19 -11.78 10.52
C ILE A 22 9.09 -10.36 11.06
N VAL A 23 9.28 -10.14 12.36
CA VAL A 23 9.27 -8.82 13.00
C VAL A 23 10.27 -7.87 12.33
N ARG A 24 11.52 -8.32 12.13
CA ARG A 24 12.56 -7.54 11.43
C ARG A 24 12.14 -7.15 10.03
N LYS A 25 11.55 -8.07 9.26
CA LYS A 25 11.05 -7.79 7.91
C LYS A 25 9.98 -6.69 7.92
N PHE A 26 9.07 -6.70 8.89
CA PHE A 26 8.04 -5.66 9.02
C PHE A 26 8.61 -4.33 9.53
N LYS A 27 9.56 -4.38 10.47
CA LYS A 27 10.22 -3.19 11.01
C LYS A 27 11.05 -2.47 9.93
N GLN A 28 11.79 -3.21 9.11
CA GLN A 28 12.51 -2.68 7.95
C GLN A 28 11.56 -2.00 6.95
N LYS A 29 10.33 -2.51 6.81
CA LYS A 29 9.27 -1.93 5.99
C LYS A 29 8.50 -0.78 6.67
N GLY A 30 8.93 -0.37 7.88
CA GLY A 30 8.32 0.74 8.62
C GLY A 30 7.04 0.39 9.39
N GLY A 31 6.68 -0.88 9.53
CA GLY A 31 5.47 -1.30 10.24
C GLY A 31 5.49 -1.02 11.76
N PHE A 32 6.68 -0.92 12.35
CA PHE A 32 6.89 -0.62 13.77
C PHE A 32 7.95 0.47 13.91
N SER A 33 7.52 1.73 13.85
CA SER A 33 8.43 2.88 13.75
C SER A 33 9.09 3.27 15.07
N ARG A 34 8.49 2.93 16.22
CA ARG A 34 8.99 3.30 17.57
C ARG A 34 9.15 2.13 18.54
N ASP A 35 8.57 0.97 18.22
CA ASP A 35 8.57 -0.19 19.11
C ASP A 35 9.88 -0.98 18.99
N SER A 36 10.40 -1.51 20.11
CA SER A 36 11.61 -2.33 20.09
C SER A 36 11.32 -3.70 19.46
N GLU A 37 12.31 -4.32 18.81
CA GLU A 37 12.13 -5.65 18.22
C GLU A 37 11.80 -6.70 19.29
N ALA A 38 12.39 -6.53 20.48
CA ALA A 38 12.15 -7.40 21.62
C ALA A 38 10.70 -7.30 22.10
N ASP A 39 10.16 -6.09 22.25
CA ASP A 39 8.79 -5.89 22.73
C ASP A 39 7.77 -6.46 21.76
N ILE A 40 7.95 -6.23 20.45
CA ILE A 40 7.04 -6.79 19.43
C ILE A 40 7.13 -8.32 19.40
N THR A 41 8.34 -8.88 19.50
CA THR A 41 8.55 -10.32 19.53
C THR A 41 7.88 -10.94 20.76
N GLN A 42 7.99 -10.27 21.91
CA GLN A 42 7.35 -10.69 23.16
C GLN A 42 5.83 -10.60 23.07
N GLU A 43 5.28 -9.49 22.55
CA GLU A 43 3.84 -9.31 22.34
C GLU A 43 3.25 -10.38 21.41
N ILE A 44 3.93 -10.68 20.29
CA ILE A 44 3.51 -11.76 19.38
C ILE A 44 3.56 -13.11 20.11
N THR A 45 4.64 -13.37 20.87
CA THR A 45 4.78 -14.61 21.63
C THR A 45 3.63 -14.75 22.64
N THR A 46 3.31 -13.69 23.39
CA THR A 46 2.19 -13.66 24.33
C THR A 46 0.87 -13.94 23.63
N GLN A 47 0.56 -13.27 22.52
CA GLN A 47 -0.68 -13.51 21.77
C GLN A 47 -0.78 -14.95 21.25
N ILE A 48 0.34 -15.54 20.84
CA ILE A 48 0.36 -16.93 20.39
C ILE A 48 0.03 -17.85 21.57
N LEU A 49 0.75 -17.71 22.68
CA LEU A 49 0.60 -18.56 23.87
C LEU A 49 -0.81 -18.43 24.47
N GLU A 50 -1.35 -17.22 24.57
CA GLU A 50 -2.63 -16.98 25.23
C GLU A 50 -3.85 -17.23 24.33
N ARG A 51 -3.76 -16.87 23.04
CA ARG A 51 -4.96 -16.76 22.18
C ARG A 51 -4.96 -17.66 20.95
N ARG A 52 -3.81 -18.19 20.54
CA ARG A 52 -3.68 -18.93 19.26
C ARG A 52 -3.16 -20.35 19.42
N ILE A 53 -2.64 -20.73 20.58
CA ILE A 53 -2.04 -22.04 20.81
C ILE A 53 -3.05 -23.19 20.69
N ALA A 54 -4.25 -23.02 21.26
CA ALA A 54 -5.33 -24.00 21.15
C ALA A 54 -5.81 -24.15 19.70
N TYR A 55 -5.86 -23.04 18.96
CA TYR A 55 -6.20 -23.05 17.54
C TYR A 55 -5.14 -23.78 16.71
N LEU A 56 -3.86 -23.52 16.97
CA LEU A 56 -2.73 -24.19 16.31
C LEU A 56 -2.78 -25.71 16.56
N GLN A 57 -3.08 -26.14 17.78
CA GLN A 57 -3.18 -27.57 18.13
C GLN A 57 -4.36 -28.26 17.44
N LYS A 58 -5.49 -27.58 17.30
CA LYS A 58 -6.72 -28.15 16.72
C LYS A 58 -6.66 -28.22 15.19
N ASN A 59 -6.09 -27.21 14.53
CA ASN A 59 -6.23 -27.03 13.09
C ASN A 59 -4.96 -27.34 12.29
N TYR A 60 -3.82 -27.58 12.95
CA TYR A 60 -2.62 -28.02 12.24
C TYR A 60 -2.73 -29.50 11.88
N ASP A 61 -2.72 -29.79 10.57
CA ASP A 61 -2.61 -31.14 10.04
C ASP A 61 -1.28 -31.28 9.26
N PRO A 62 -0.38 -32.17 9.69
CA PRO A 62 0.92 -32.38 9.06
C PRO A 62 0.86 -32.88 7.61
N LYS A 63 -0.29 -33.40 7.15
CA LYS A 63 -0.47 -33.79 5.75
C LYS A 63 -0.41 -32.62 4.76
N TYR A 64 -0.72 -31.40 5.22
CA TYR A 64 -0.82 -30.22 4.35
C TYR A 64 0.39 -29.26 4.48
N GLY A 65 1.43 -29.63 5.23
CA GLY A 65 2.69 -28.88 5.25
C GLY A 65 3.48 -28.93 6.57
N ASN A 66 4.63 -28.26 6.55
CA ASN A 66 5.52 -28.19 7.71
C ASN A 66 4.96 -27.24 8.78
N LEU A 67 5.01 -27.67 10.04
CA LEU A 67 4.59 -26.91 11.22
C LEU A 67 5.23 -25.52 11.27
N LYS A 68 6.51 -25.40 10.93
CA LYS A 68 7.23 -24.12 10.90
C LYS A 68 6.62 -23.14 9.91
N GLN A 69 6.26 -23.59 8.72
CA GLN A 69 5.65 -22.73 7.68
C GLN A 69 4.23 -22.30 8.09
N TYR A 70 3.45 -23.22 8.67
CA TYR A 70 2.13 -22.92 9.19
C TYR A 70 2.20 -21.91 10.34
N PHE A 71 3.17 -22.10 11.24
CA PHE A 71 3.47 -21.19 12.34
C PHE A 71 3.90 -19.81 11.85
N GLU A 72 4.83 -19.74 10.88
CA GLU A 72 5.27 -18.48 10.27
C GLU A 72 4.11 -17.70 9.63
N LYS A 73 3.15 -18.40 9.00
CA LYS A 73 1.94 -17.77 8.47
C LYS A 73 1.06 -17.18 9.59
N MET A 74 0.91 -17.89 10.71
CA MET A 74 0.19 -17.39 11.87
C MET A 74 0.87 -16.15 12.47
N VAL A 75 2.18 -16.21 12.68
CA VAL A 75 3.00 -15.09 13.15
C VAL A 75 2.87 -13.88 12.23
N TYR A 76 2.92 -14.10 10.91
CA TYR A 76 2.76 -13.05 9.91
C TYR A 76 1.41 -12.33 10.05
N ASN A 77 0.32 -13.07 10.24
CA ASN A 77 -1.02 -12.50 10.42
C ASN A 77 -1.11 -11.68 11.72
N ILE A 78 -0.57 -12.18 12.83
CA ILE A 78 -0.54 -11.44 14.10
C ILE A 78 0.29 -10.16 13.96
N THR A 79 1.41 -10.24 13.23
CA THR A 79 2.26 -9.08 12.97
C THR A 79 1.50 -8.00 12.19
N ILE A 80 0.69 -8.38 11.20
CA ILE A 80 -0.19 -7.44 10.47
C ILE A 80 -1.22 -6.79 11.41
N GLU A 81 -1.86 -7.58 12.28
CA GLU A 81 -2.83 -7.07 13.26
C GLU A 81 -2.19 -6.01 14.17
N LEU A 82 -0.98 -6.29 14.66
CA LEU A 82 -0.21 -5.38 15.52
C LEU A 82 0.21 -4.10 14.78
N VAL A 83 0.70 -4.20 13.53
CA VAL A 83 1.03 -3.02 12.71
C VAL A 83 -0.21 -2.14 12.51
N ASN A 84 -1.35 -2.75 12.17
CA ASN A 84 -2.61 -2.04 11.98
C ASN A 84 -3.10 -1.37 13.27
N ALA A 85 -2.96 -2.06 14.41
CA ALA A 85 -3.30 -1.51 15.72
C ALA A 85 -2.36 -0.35 16.12
N SER A 86 -1.06 -0.47 15.86
CA SER A 86 -0.08 0.60 16.09
C SER A 86 -0.38 1.83 15.23
N ASN A 87 -0.64 1.64 13.93
CA ASN A 87 -1.03 2.71 13.02
C ASN A 87 -2.34 3.41 13.43
N ARG A 88 -3.33 2.67 13.96
CA ARG A 88 -4.57 3.25 14.49
C ARG A 88 -4.33 4.08 15.76
N ARG A 89 -3.51 3.58 16.69
CA ARG A 89 -3.13 4.32 17.92
C ARG A 89 -2.39 5.62 17.60
N GLN A 90 -1.50 5.58 16.61
CA GLN A 90 -0.79 6.79 16.14
C GLN A 90 -1.75 7.84 15.56
N LYS A 91 -2.78 7.42 14.82
CA LYS A 91 -3.83 8.32 14.30
C LYS A 91 -4.71 8.92 15.41
N MET A 92 -5.00 8.17 16.47
CA MET A 92 -5.79 8.67 17.62
C MET A 92 -5.00 9.63 18.52
N HIS A 93 -3.70 9.40 18.73
CA HIS A 93 -2.88 10.34 19.51
C HIS A 93 -2.63 11.68 18.78
N GLN A 94 -2.64 11.69 17.45
CA GLN A 94 -2.52 12.93 16.67
C GLN A 94 -3.74 13.86 16.77
N THR A 95 -4.88 13.39 17.29
CA THR A 95 -6.11 14.18 17.40
C THR A 95 -6.36 14.76 18.80
N MET A 96 -5.57 14.41 19.83
CA MET A 96 -5.79 14.88 21.20
C MET A 96 -4.69 15.79 21.78
N ASP A 97 -3.51 15.89 21.16
CA ASP A 97 -2.36 16.63 21.71
C ASP A 97 -2.00 17.91 20.91
N PHE A 98 -2.99 18.73 20.54
CA PHE A 98 -2.70 20.01 19.87
C PHE A 98 -2.42 21.18 20.82
N ASP A 99 -2.64 21.06 22.14
CA ASP A 99 -2.55 22.24 23.02
C ASP A 99 -1.42 22.28 24.04
N LYS A 100 -0.79 21.18 24.47
CA LYS A 100 0.27 21.27 25.50
C LYS A 100 1.30 20.13 25.46
N ALA A 101 2.33 20.23 24.60
CA ALA A 101 3.59 19.52 24.83
C ALA A 101 4.78 20.24 24.17
N PRO A 102 5.93 20.35 24.85
CA PRO A 102 7.13 20.92 24.25
C PRO A 102 7.60 20.06 23.08
N GLN A 103 7.85 20.72 21.96
CA GLN A 103 8.26 20.15 20.69
C GLN A 103 9.52 19.28 20.82
N ILE A 104 9.35 17.96 20.79
CA ILE A 104 10.42 17.03 20.36
C ILE A 104 10.35 16.95 18.82
N VAL A 105 10.79 18.03 18.18
CA VAL A 105 11.11 18.10 16.75
C VAL A 105 12.41 17.35 16.58
N THR A 106 12.45 16.18 15.93
CA THR A 106 13.70 15.72 15.28
C THR A 106 13.62 14.48 14.40
N TYR A 107 12.61 13.59 14.48
CA TYR A 107 12.65 12.35 13.68
C TYR A 107 11.42 12.06 12.81
N ASN A 108 10.23 12.51 13.21
CA ASN A 108 9.04 12.38 12.37
C ASN A 108 8.98 13.45 11.29
N ASP A 109 9.45 14.66 11.58
CA ASP A 109 9.43 15.78 10.63
C ASP A 109 10.37 15.52 9.46
N ALA A 110 11.59 15.04 9.70
CA ALA A 110 12.55 14.72 8.63
C ALA A 110 12.04 13.63 7.66
N LYS A 111 11.30 12.63 8.16
CA LYS A 111 10.68 11.60 7.29
C LYS A 111 9.46 12.14 6.55
N GLN A 112 8.69 13.03 7.18
CA GLN A 112 7.59 13.70 6.51
C GLN A 112 8.13 14.60 5.41
N GLU A 113 9.10 15.48 5.70
CA GLU A 113 9.81 16.33 4.75
C GLU A 113 10.38 15.53 3.58
N LEU A 114 11.05 14.41 3.85
CA LEU A 114 11.55 13.53 2.78
C LEU A 114 10.42 13.00 1.89
N ILE A 115 9.29 12.57 2.47
CA ILE A 115 8.12 12.17 1.67
C ILE A 115 7.56 13.37 0.89
N LEU A 116 7.53 14.56 1.49
CA LEU A 116 7.05 15.79 0.82
C LEU A 116 7.94 16.12 -0.37
N ASP A 117 9.26 16.06 -0.22
CA ASP A 117 10.21 16.28 -1.30
C ASP A 117 10.01 15.28 -2.44
N GLU A 118 9.77 14.01 -2.13
CA GLU A 118 9.47 12.99 -3.14
C GLU A 118 8.14 13.25 -3.86
N LEU A 119 7.12 13.71 -3.16
CA LEU A 119 5.83 14.08 -3.76
C LEU A 119 5.94 15.35 -4.62
N GLN A 120 6.68 16.36 -4.18
CA GLN A 120 6.96 17.55 -4.97
C GLN A 120 7.76 17.23 -6.22
N ARG A 121 8.72 16.30 -6.11
CA ARG A 121 9.45 15.77 -7.26
C ARG A 121 8.45 15.13 -8.24
N LEU A 122 7.64 14.19 -7.77
CA LEU A 122 6.61 13.57 -8.60
C LEU A 122 5.69 14.61 -9.30
N GLN A 123 5.29 15.66 -8.59
CA GLN A 123 4.50 16.76 -9.16
C GLN A 123 5.24 17.49 -10.30
N LYS A 124 6.54 17.79 -10.12
CA LYS A 124 7.38 18.42 -11.17
C LYS A 124 7.47 17.57 -12.43
N PHE A 125 7.42 16.24 -12.32
CA PHE A 125 7.33 15.36 -13.48
C PHE A 125 6.03 15.60 -14.27
N PHE A 126 4.90 15.71 -13.59
CA PHE A 126 3.59 15.89 -14.24
C PHE A 126 3.39 17.25 -14.90
N VAL A 127 4.09 18.29 -14.44
CA VAL A 127 4.05 19.62 -15.09
C VAL A 127 4.45 19.54 -16.57
N LYS A 128 5.32 18.59 -16.94
CA LYS A 128 5.77 18.41 -18.33
C LYS A 128 4.69 17.88 -19.28
N PHE A 129 3.56 17.42 -18.77
CA PHE A 129 2.54 16.69 -19.54
C PHE A 129 1.24 17.48 -19.74
N HIS A 130 1.28 18.80 -19.99
CA HIS A 130 0.09 19.67 -20.08
C HIS A 130 -1.13 19.04 -20.80
N ARG A 131 -0.98 18.56 -22.03
CA ARG A 131 -2.09 17.99 -22.82
C ARG A 131 -2.52 16.58 -22.40
N GLN A 132 -1.60 15.78 -21.85
CA GLN A 132 -1.84 14.37 -21.49
C GLN A 132 -2.04 14.17 -19.99
N LYS A 133 -1.98 15.25 -19.19
CA LYS A 133 -2.04 15.21 -17.73
C LYS A 133 -3.31 14.54 -17.22
N PRO A 134 -4.53 14.88 -17.71
CA PRO A 134 -5.75 14.25 -17.19
C PRO A 134 -5.79 12.74 -17.47
N LYS A 135 -5.40 12.32 -18.69
CA LYS A 135 -5.25 10.91 -19.06
C LYS A 135 -4.26 10.19 -18.15
N LEU A 136 -3.10 10.81 -17.93
CA LEU A 136 -2.04 10.23 -17.11
C LEU A 136 -2.49 10.10 -15.65
N MET A 137 -3.15 11.11 -15.08
CA MET A 137 -3.66 11.06 -13.70
C MET A 137 -4.65 9.90 -13.51
N LEU A 138 -5.62 9.79 -14.42
CA LEU A 138 -6.62 8.73 -14.38
C LEU A 138 -5.98 7.34 -14.45
N LEU A 139 -5.03 7.14 -15.36
CA LEU A 139 -4.33 5.85 -15.51
C LEU A 139 -3.36 5.56 -14.37
N LEU A 140 -2.81 6.57 -13.71
CA LEU A 140 -1.99 6.39 -12.51
C LEU A 140 -2.84 6.02 -11.29
N LYS A 141 -4.06 6.57 -11.15
CA LYS A 141 -5.04 6.09 -10.16
C LYS A 141 -5.39 4.63 -10.41
N LEU A 142 -5.62 4.26 -11.67
CA LEU A 142 -5.83 2.86 -12.06
C LEU A 142 -4.63 1.96 -11.66
N TYR A 143 -3.41 2.36 -12.03
CA TYR A 143 -2.18 1.61 -11.73
C TYR A 143 -1.93 1.44 -10.23
N SER A 144 -2.16 2.50 -9.45
CA SER A 144 -2.01 2.47 -7.99
C SER A 144 -3.16 1.77 -7.27
N ARG A 145 -4.25 1.43 -7.97
CA ARG A 145 -5.51 0.93 -7.40
C ARG A 145 -6.12 1.92 -6.40
N THR A 146 -5.97 3.21 -6.68
CA THR A 146 -6.63 4.29 -5.93
C THR A 146 -8.03 4.50 -6.48
N ILE A 147 -9.03 4.66 -5.60
CA ILE A 147 -10.42 4.89 -6.00
C ILE A 147 -10.51 6.07 -6.97
N ILE A 148 -11.25 5.89 -8.06
CA ILE A 148 -11.51 6.93 -9.05
C ILE A 148 -12.77 7.68 -8.61
N GLU A 149 -12.68 9.00 -8.57
CA GLU A 149 -13.77 9.88 -8.16
C GLU A 149 -14.42 10.54 -9.39
N SER A 150 -15.62 11.10 -9.21
CA SER A 150 -16.33 11.83 -10.27
C SER A 150 -15.49 12.98 -10.84
N SER A 151 -14.72 13.65 -9.98
CA SER A 151 -13.80 14.74 -10.35
C SER A 151 -12.74 14.28 -11.34
N ASP A 152 -12.16 13.10 -11.16
CA ASP A 152 -11.14 12.56 -12.07
C ASP A 152 -11.69 12.31 -13.49
N ILE A 153 -12.95 11.86 -13.55
CA ILE A 153 -13.63 11.60 -14.81
C ILE A 153 -13.94 12.92 -15.51
N LEU A 154 -14.42 13.93 -14.77
CA LEU A 154 -14.71 15.26 -15.30
C LEU A 154 -13.44 16.01 -15.73
N ASP A 155 -12.33 15.86 -15.01
CA ASP A 155 -11.03 16.42 -15.40
C ASP A 155 -10.54 15.85 -16.73
N PHE A 156 -10.86 14.59 -17.02
CA PHE A 156 -10.50 13.94 -18.28
C PHE A 156 -11.51 14.15 -19.40
N LYS A 157 -12.81 14.08 -19.09
CA LYS A 157 -13.96 14.28 -20.00
C LYS A 157 -14.92 15.31 -19.37
N PRO A 158 -14.70 16.61 -19.57
CA PRO A 158 -15.55 17.65 -18.98
C PRO A 158 -17.02 17.61 -19.45
N THR A 159 -17.28 16.94 -20.59
CA THR A 159 -18.61 16.78 -21.18
C THR A 159 -19.30 15.47 -20.78
N ALA A 160 -18.76 14.72 -19.82
CA ALA A 160 -19.33 13.45 -19.39
C ALA A 160 -20.72 13.64 -18.78
N THR A 161 -21.67 12.78 -19.16
CA THR A 161 -23.02 12.80 -18.56
C THR A 161 -23.03 12.13 -17.19
N ALA A 162 -24.03 12.44 -16.36
CA ALA A 162 -24.17 11.82 -15.04
C ALA A 162 -24.28 10.27 -15.13
N GLU A 163 -24.93 9.77 -16.18
CA GLU A 163 -25.06 8.33 -16.44
C GLU A 163 -23.73 7.67 -16.79
N GLU A 164 -22.92 8.33 -17.63
CA GLU A 164 -21.57 7.84 -17.99
C GLU A 164 -20.66 7.80 -16.77
N ILE A 165 -20.68 8.85 -15.96
CA ILE A 165 -19.92 8.94 -14.70
C ILE A 165 -20.34 7.79 -13.78
N GLN A 166 -21.65 7.59 -13.58
CA GLN A 166 -22.14 6.52 -12.71
C GLN A 166 -21.75 5.13 -13.22
N LYS A 167 -21.81 4.89 -14.54
CA LYS A 167 -21.38 3.62 -15.16
C LYS A 167 -19.91 3.31 -14.82
N ILE A 168 -19.04 4.30 -14.90
CA ILE A 168 -17.61 4.17 -14.59
C ILE A 168 -17.42 3.96 -13.08
N LEU A 169 -18.10 4.75 -12.24
CA LEU A 169 -17.98 4.67 -10.79
C LEU A 169 -18.54 3.37 -10.19
N ASN A 170 -19.47 2.69 -10.86
CA ASN A 170 -19.90 1.35 -10.43
C ASN A 170 -18.73 0.36 -10.36
N THR A 171 -17.75 0.49 -11.26
CA THR A 171 -16.54 -0.33 -11.27
C THR A 171 -15.41 0.33 -10.46
N PHE A 172 -15.16 1.62 -10.68
CA PHE A 172 -13.95 2.29 -10.17
C PHE A 172 -14.15 3.17 -8.93
N GLY A 173 -15.40 3.44 -8.54
CA GLY A 173 -15.77 4.27 -7.38
C GLY A 173 -15.74 3.51 -6.04
N GLN A 174 -15.44 2.22 -6.08
CA GLN A 174 -15.25 1.35 -4.91
C GLN A 174 -13.90 0.65 -4.98
N ASN A 175 -13.52 -0.12 -3.97
CA ASN A 175 -12.27 -0.86 -4.00
C ASN A 175 -12.30 -1.95 -5.09
N TYR A 176 -11.64 -1.68 -6.22
CA TYR A 176 -11.56 -2.57 -7.37
C TYR A 176 -10.25 -3.39 -7.41
N ALA A 177 -9.59 -3.59 -6.27
CA ALA A 177 -8.36 -4.40 -6.19
C ALA A 177 -8.62 -5.89 -6.53
N ILE A 178 -9.86 -6.36 -6.41
CA ILE A 178 -10.26 -7.75 -6.70
C ILE A 178 -10.25 -8.08 -8.20
N TYR A 179 -10.36 -7.07 -9.07
CA TYR A 179 -10.41 -7.26 -10.51
C TYR A 179 -9.00 -7.37 -11.10
N ASP A 180 -8.87 -8.20 -12.14
CA ASP A 180 -7.63 -8.34 -12.87
C ASP A 180 -7.34 -7.11 -13.75
N ASP A 181 -6.06 -6.90 -14.06
CA ASP A 181 -5.65 -5.77 -14.88
C ASP A 181 -6.29 -5.81 -16.27
N ASN A 182 -6.46 -6.97 -16.92
CA ASN A 182 -7.05 -7.03 -18.26
C ASN A 182 -8.48 -6.50 -18.26
N TYR A 183 -9.29 -6.93 -17.30
CA TYR A 183 -10.65 -6.42 -17.13
C TYR A 183 -10.68 -4.91 -16.93
N LEU A 184 -9.86 -4.39 -16.02
CA LEU A 184 -9.85 -2.96 -15.69
C LEU A 184 -9.37 -2.09 -16.86
N TYR A 185 -8.33 -2.52 -17.58
CA TYR A 185 -7.85 -1.81 -18.76
C TYR A 185 -8.88 -1.87 -19.90
N ASN A 186 -9.65 -2.94 -20.04
CA ASN A 186 -10.74 -2.98 -21.03
C ASN A 186 -11.83 -1.97 -20.68
N GLN A 187 -12.28 -1.94 -19.42
CA GLN A 187 -13.34 -1.04 -18.95
C GLN A 187 -12.95 0.44 -19.10
N ILE A 188 -11.74 0.82 -18.69
CA ILE A 188 -11.29 2.22 -18.80
C ILE A 188 -10.97 2.63 -20.24
N ASN A 189 -10.58 1.68 -21.10
CA ASN A 189 -10.22 1.96 -22.49
C ASN A 189 -11.41 2.41 -23.33
N GLU A 190 -12.64 2.00 -22.98
CA GLU A 190 -13.86 2.56 -23.59
C GLU A 190 -13.93 4.07 -23.40
N LEU A 191 -13.73 4.56 -22.17
CA LEU A 191 -13.69 5.99 -21.86
C LEU A 191 -12.55 6.71 -22.57
N ILE A 192 -11.34 6.14 -22.57
CA ILE A 192 -10.18 6.75 -23.23
C ILE A 192 -10.41 6.90 -24.74
N ASN A 193 -10.95 5.86 -25.38
CA ASN A 193 -11.19 5.86 -26.82
C ASN A 193 -12.28 6.85 -27.23
N ASP A 194 -13.33 6.97 -26.42
CA ASP A 194 -14.40 7.94 -26.61
C ASP A 194 -13.87 9.38 -26.61
N VAL A 195 -13.05 9.74 -25.61
CA VAL A 195 -12.45 11.09 -25.52
C VAL A 195 -11.41 11.36 -26.60
N GLU A 196 -10.58 10.38 -26.93
CA GLU A 196 -9.52 10.55 -27.93
C GLU A 196 -10.00 10.43 -29.37
N GLY A 197 -11.24 9.96 -29.60
CA GLY A 197 -11.76 9.63 -30.94
C GLY A 197 -10.96 8.51 -31.62
N LYS A 198 -10.40 7.58 -30.83
CA LYS A 198 -9.54 6.49 -31.32
C LYS A 198 -10.14 5.13 -31.03
N LYS A 199 -9.62 4.09 -31.68
CA LYS A 199 -9.98 2.69 -31.43
C LYS A 199 -8.76 1.89 -31.00
N ASN A 200 -8.08 2.38 -29.97
CA ASN A 200 -6.92 1.69 -29.43
C ASN A 200 -7.36 0.45 -28.64
N SER A 201 -6.52 -0.58 -28.63
CA SER A 201 -6.71 -1.74 -27.76
C SER A 201 -6.29 -1.41 -26.32
N ALA A 202 -6.86 -2.15 -25.36
CA ALA A 202 -6.45 -2.05 -23.96
C ALA A 202 -4.95 -2.37 -23.75
N ASP A 203 -4.37 -3.23 -24.59
CA ASP A 203 -2.92 -3.50 -24.58
C ASP A 203 -2.10 -2.28 -25.02
N ALA A 204 -2.57 -1.53 -26.03
CA ALA A 204 -1.91 -0.29 -26.43
C ALA A 204 -1.96 0.75 -25.30
N LEU A 205 -3.08 0.84 -24.58
CA LEU A 205 -3.21 1.70 -23.40
C LEU A 205 -2.25 1.29 -22.27
N ARG A 206 -2.14 -0.01 -22.00
CA ARG A 206 -1.20 -0.57 -21.02
C ARG A 206 0.26 -0.28 -21.38
N LYS A 207 0.64 -0.49 -22.64
CA LYS A 207 1.99 -0.17 -23.14
C LYS A 207 2.29 1.31 -23.03
N TRP A 208 1.33 2.16 -23.39
CA TRP A 208 1.45 3.61 -23.23
C TRP A 208 1.73 4.00 -21.78
N LEU A 209 0.98 3.44 -20.82
CA LEU A 209 1.20 3.71 -19.41
C LEU A 209 2.53 3.13 -18.91
N SER A 210 2.90 1.92 -19.33
CA SER A 210 4.18 1.29 -18.98
C SER A 210 5.37 2.13 -19.41
N ASN A 211 5.32 2.72 -20.60
CA ASN A 211 6.37 3.63 -21.07
C ASN A 211 6.45 4.88 -20.18
N ARG A 212 5.30 5.47 -19.81
CA ARG A 212 5.24 6.62 -18.90
C ARG A 212 5.72 6.31 -17.48
N LEU A 213 5.43 5.12 -16.97
CA LEU A 213 5.94 4.64 -15.68
C LEU A 213 7.44 4.39 -15.73
N THR A 214 7.97 3.95 -16.87
CA THR A 214 9.42 3.79 -17.08
C THR A 214 10.10 5.15 -17.10
N ASP A 215 9.55 6.11 -17.85
CA ASP A 215 10.02 7.50 -17.90
C ASP A 215 10.02 8.12 -16.49
N LEU A 216 8.93 7.91 -15.74
CA LEU A 216 8.78 8.38 -14.36
C LEU A 216 9.80 7.72 -13.43
N GLY A 217 9.98 6.39 -13.51
CA GLY A 217 10.96 5.67 -12.70
C GLY A 217 12.39 6.15 -12.96
N VAL A 218 12.77 6.37 -14.22
CA VAL A 218 14.07 6.95 -14.58
C VAL A 218 14.20 8.37 -14.02
N TRP A 219 13.14 9.17 -14.12
CA TRP A 219 13.14 10.54 -13.61
C TRP A 219 13.30 10.58 -12.08
N MET A 220 12.52 9.79 -11.33
CA MET A 220 12.59 9.71 -9.88
C MET A 220 13.98 9.22 -9.42
N ASN A 221 14.51 8.16 -10.02
CA ASN A 221 15.84 7.63 -9.68
C ASN A 221 16.99 8.60 -9.99
N ARG A 222 16.81 9.56 -10.91
CA ARG A 222 17.80 10.60 -11.21
C ARG A 222 17.70 11.79 -10.25
N GLN A 223 16.52 12.05 -9.71
CA GLN A 223 16.22 13.24 -8.92
C GLN A 223 16.14 12.96 -7.41
N SER A 224 16.13 11.68 -7.03
CA SER A 224 16.06 11.23 -5.64
C SER A 224 17.30 10.44 -5.23
N THR A 225 17.60 10.48 -3.94
CA THR A 225 18.57 9.60 -3.28
C THR A 225 17.97 8.22 -3.01
N LEU A 226 16.64 8.07 -3.10
CA LEU A 226 15.94 6.80 -2.99
C LEU A 226 15.95 6.05 -4.31
N LYS A 227 15.96 4.72 -4.21
CA LYS A 227 15.83 3.84 -5.38
C LYS A 227 14.38 3.43 -5.56
N TYR A 228 13.83 3.76 -6.72
CA TYR A 228 12.49 3.44 -7.14
C TYR A 228 12.48 2.23 -8.08
N ASP A 229 11.98 1.11 -7.56
CA ASP A 229 11.47 0.03 -8.37
C ASP A 229 9.97 0.23 -8.66
N LYS A 230 9.35 -0.74 -9.36
CA LYS A 230 7.93 -0.67 -9.73
C LYS A 230 7.01 -0.59 -8.50
N GLU A 231 7.33 -1.29 -7.42
CA GLU A 231 6.50 -1.33 -6.21
C GLU A 231 6.62 -0.02 -5.42
N ALA A 232 7.85 0.47 -5.24
CA ALA A 232 8.12 1.76 -4.61
C ALA A 232 7.43 2.90 -5.37
N LEU A 233 7.47 2.88 -6.70
CA LEU A 233 6.81 3.88 -7.53
C LEU A 233 5.29 3.82 -7.38
N ARG A 234 4.71 2.62 -7.41
CA ARG A 234 3.27 2.42 -7.19
C ARG A 234 2.83 2.95 -5.82
N ASN A 235 3.60 2.68 -4.78
CA ASN A 235 3.31 3.16 -3.42
C ASN A 235 3.40 4.68 -3.33
N LEU A 236 4.39 5.31 -3.97
CA LEU A 236 4.51 6.77 -4.03
C LEU A 236 3.30 7.40 -4.74
N ILE A 237 2.89 6.83 -5.88
CA ILE A 237 1.71 7.30 -6.63
C ILE A 237 0.44 7.14 -5.77
N GLN A 238 0.29 6.02 -5.07
CA GLN A 238 -0.84 5.82 -4.16
C GLN A 238 -0.85 6.88 -3.05
N LEU A 239 0.32 7.19 -2.45
CA LEU A 239 0.46 8.24 -1.45
C LEU A 239 0.12 9.62 -2.00
N PHE A 240 0.53 9.92 -3.24
CA PHE A 240 0.23 11.17 -3.93
C PHE A 240 -1.28 11.42 -4.02
N PHE A 241 -2.06 10.40 -4.40
CA PHE A 241 -3.52 10.53 -4.47
C PHE A 241 -4.22 10.42 -3.12
N THR A 242 -3.71 9.59 -2.19
CA THR A 242 -4.33 9.42 -0.85
C THR A 242 -4.21 10.68 0.00
N LYS A 243 -3.12 11.43 -0.14
CA LYS A 243 -2.90 12.65 0.64
C LYS A 243 -3.62 13.89 0.06
N ASN A 244 -4.46 13.76 -0.97
CA ASN A 244 -5.15 14.88 -1.63
C ASN A 244 -4.23 16.11 -1.80
N TRP A 245 -3.06 15.92 -2.41
CA TRP A 245 -2.18 17.04 -2.78
C TRP A 245 -2.78 17.78 -3.99
N MET A 246 -3.97 18.36 -3.80
CA MET A 246 -4.42 19.50 -4.57
C MET A 246 -3.64 20.70 -4.03
N ILE A 247 -2.43 20.91 -4.56
CA ILE A 247 -1.86 22.25 -4.54
C ILE A 247 -2.48 22.96 -5.74
N VAL A 248 -3.35 23.93 -5.41
CA VAL A 248 -3.83 25.02 -6.27
C VAL A 248 -2.69 25.60 -7.10
#